data_AF-A0A524RRP0-F1
#
_entry.id   AF-A0A524RRP0-F1
#
_cell.length_a   1.000
_cell.length_b   1.000
_cell.length_c   1.000
_cell.angle_alpha   90.00
_cell.angle_beta   90.00
_cell.angle_gamma   90.00
#
_symmetry.space_group_name_H-M   'P 1'
#
loop_
_entity.id
_entity.type
_entity.pdbx_description
1 polymer ?
#
loop_
_entity_poly.entity_id
_entity_poly.type
_entity_poly.pdbx_seq_one_letter_code
_entity_poly.pdbx_strand_id
1 'polypeptide(L)'
;MARRSPAIDPELKAHQEWLGYLQPVGLVVAPAAMQDAGWVLTRSGSELIERQERYRAALEPLDETADPGDSDTERGFRSLLDLLTDHLGWDVDQLDRSSKAIQAHTKELPELGDTLTPTGVVPAVSGDGAQLLVMELPMAAAFDQKVSDGEHLWRASAQERLERLLRETGVEAGLLFNGSQLRLVVAPKGESSGHLTFRLTELAEVSGRLMLSGLDLLLGQSHMFLDPDGYRLSDVLRKSRSFQAVVSNALADQVLAALWDLLRGFQQADELSQQQDNPLLGDLPERDAQQLYGGLITMLMRLVFLLYAEDEALMPSDAVYEQNYKLSAIFEQLQQDESEYPDTMEQRFGAWAGLMSLCRLVFDGGGPTVDYLPARHGQLFDPDVYPWLETPWISDGVVLAVLRNLLIVHGERISYRALDVEQIGSVYEGIMGYAVRRIPGRCIGLKSKPQGAKKQITTAVDLDALLEMPGAKRKEWL
;
A
#
# COMPACT_ATOMS: atom_id res chain seq x y z
N MET A 1 -2.50 31.71 -4.01
CA MET A 1 -3.71 31.02 -3.53
C MET A 1 -3.23 29.77 -2.81
N ALA A 2 -3.27 29.76 -1.48
CA ALA A 2 -2.97 28.57 -0.69
C ALA A 2 -3.91 27.44 -1.18
N ARG A 3 -3.34 26.41 -1.80
CA ARG A 3 -4.08 25.17 -2.07
C ARG A 3 -4.38 24.60 -0.70
N ARG A 4 -5.59 24.85 -0.17
CA ARG A 4 -6.12 24.07 0.96
C ARG A 4 -5.86 22.60 0.63
N SER A 5 -5.13 21.91 1.49
CA SER A 5 -5.05 20.44 1.44
C SER A 5 -6.48 19.93 1.30
N PRO A 6 -6.77 19.04 0.32
CA PRO A 6 -8.10 18.50 0.18
C PRO A 6 -8.49 17.91 1.54
N ALA A 7 -9.60 18.36 2.10
CA ALA A 7 -10.13 17.78 3.33
C ALA A 7 -10.44 16.32 2.99
N ILE A 8 -9.65 15.40 3.55
CA ILE A 8 -9.86 13.97 3.38
C ILE A 8 -11.26 13.68 3.91
N ASP A 9 -12.06 12.99 3.11
CA ASP A 9 -13.42 12.62 3.50
C ASP A 9 -13.37 11.85 4.83
N PRO A 10 -14.15 12.26 5.86
CA PRO A 10 -14.18 11.57 7.14
C PRO A 10 -14.45 10.06 7.05
N GLU A 11 -15.17 9.61 6.02
CA GLU A 11 -15.47 8.20 5.81
C GLU A 11 -14.28 7.43 5.23
N LEU A 12 -13.59 8.05 4.25
CA LEU A 12 -12.35 7.51 3.70
C LEU A 12 -11.29 7.31 4.79
N LYS A 13 -11.15 8.31 5.69
CA LYS A 13 -10.26 8.21 6.84
C LYS A 13 -10.67 7.08 7.78
N ALA A 14 -11.96 6.90 8.03
CA ALA A 14 -12.46 5.82 8.88
C ALA A 14 -12.09 4.45 8.28
N HIS A 15 -12.28 4.27 6.97
CA HIS A 15 -11.89 3.07 6.26
C HIS A 15 -10.39 2.75 6.35
N GLN A 16 -9.54 3.79 6.22
CA GLN A 16 -8.10 3.65 6.39
C GLN A 16 -7.73 3.24 7.82
N GLU A 17 -8.41 3.80 8.82
CA GLU A 17 -8.11 3.56 10.23
C GLU A 17 -8.36 2.10 10.64
N TRP A 18 -9.54 1.55 10.36
CA TRP A 18 -9.84 0.17 10.77
C TRP A 18 -9.03 -0.87 9.98
N LEU A 19 -8.80 -0.63 8.68
CA LEU A 19 -7.90 -1.47 7.88
C LEU A 19 -6.47 -1.39 8.42
N GLY A 20 -6.02 -0.20 8.82
CA GLY A 20 -4.73 0.01 9.45
C GLY A 20 -4.55 -0.81 10.73
N TYR A 21 -5.58 -0.96 11.56
CA TYR A 21 -5.50 -1.84 12.75
C TYR A 21 -5.32 -3.33 12.39
N LEU A 22 -5.85 -3.77 11.24
CA LEU A 22 -5.74 -5.17 10.80
C LEU A 22 -4.43 -5.49 10.06
N GLN A 23 -3.70 -4.48 9.59
CA GLN A 23 -2.44 -4.64 8.87
C GLN A 23 -2.54 -5.62 7.67
N PRO A 24 -3.40 -5.35 6.66
CA PRO A 24 -3.60 -6.22 5.49
C PRO A 24 -2.29 -6.60 4.79
N VAL A 25 -2.23 -7.84 4.29
CA VAL A 25 -1.20 -8.27 3.33
C VAL A 25 -1.80 -8.18 1.94
N GLY A 26 -1.14 -7.46 1.02
CA GLY A 26 -1.66 -7.27 -0.35
C GLY A 26 -2.99 -6.52 -0.39
N LEU A 27 -3.67 -6.58 -1.55
CA LEU A 27 -4.97 -5.93 -1.72
C LEU A 27 -6.12 -6.89 -1.45
N VAL A 28 -6.99 -6.49 -0.52
CA VAL A 28 -8.31 -7.10 -0.32
C VAL A 28 -9.39 -6.10 -0.72
N VAL A 29 -9.50 -5.00 0.03
CA VAL A 29 -10.40 -3.88 -0.26
C VAL A 29 -9.65 -2.56 -0.21
N ALA A 30 -9.95 -1.66 -1.14
CA ALA A 30 -9.42 -0.31 -1.15
C ALA A 30 -10.39 0.64 -0.42
N PRO A 31 -9.92 1.51 0.50
CA PRO A 31 -10.76 2.54 1.14
C PRO A 31 -11.58 3.36 0.15
N ALA A 32 -10.98 3.76 -0.98
CA ALA A 32 -11.64 4.48 -2.05
C ALA A 32 -12.80 3.70 -2.69
N ALA A 33 -12.65 2.38 -2.86
CA ALA A 33 -13.67 1.54 -3.45
C ALA A 33 -14.88 1.37 -2.51
N MET A 34 -14.64 1.25 -1.20
CA MET A 34 -15.69 1.21 -0.19
C MET A 34 -16.44 2.54 -0.11
N GLN A 35 -15.71 3.66 -0.10
CA GLN A 35 -16.31 4.99 -0.10
C GLN A 35 -17.15 5.24 -1.38
N ASP A 36 -16.63 4.88 -2.55
CA ASP A 36 -17.35 5.04 -3.83
C ASP A 36 -18.49 4.01 -3.99
N ALA A 37 -18.52 2.97 -3.16
CA ALA A 37 -19.69 2.11 -2.97
C ALA A 37 -20.66 2.64 -1.89
N GLY A 38 -20.36 3.78 -1.27
CA GLY A 38 -21.21 4.38 -0.23
C GLY A 38 -21.27 3.57 1.07
N TRP A 39 -20.28 2.73 1.34
CA TRP A 39 -20.18 1.99 2.59
C TRP A 39 -19.88 2.95 3.74
N VAL A 40 -20.59 2.77 4.86
CA VAL A 40 -20.46 3.65 6.02
C VAL A 40 -20.12 2.82 7.25
N LEU A 41 -18.99 3.14 7.88
CA LEU A 41 -18.50 2.47 9.07
C LEU A 41 -19.22 2.99 10.31
N THR A 42 -19.78 2.08 11.10
CA THR A 42 -20.27 2.40 12.44
C THR A 42 -19.10 2.65 13.39
N ARG A 43 -18.87 3.92 13.77
CA ARG A 43 -17.72 4.34 14.59
C ARG A 43 -18.01 4.44 16.09
N SER A 44 -19.26 4.70 16.43
CA SER A 44 -19.67 4.97 17.82
C SER A 44 -21.18 4.82 17.97
N GLY A 45 -21.63 4.52 19.19
CA GLY A 45 -23.05 4.41 19.51
C GLY A 45 -23.29 3.31 20.54
N SER A 46 -24.41 3.37 21.26
CA SER A 46 -24.80 2.33 22.22
C SER A 46 -24.97 0.97 21.55
N GLU A 47 -25.51 0.95 20.33
CA GLU A 47 -25.69 -0.28 19.54
C GLU A 47 -24.38 -1.03 19.28
N LEU A 48 -23.30 -0.32 18.91
CA LEU A 48 -21.99 -0.93 18.70
C LEU A 48 -21.42 -1.48 20.02
N ILE A 49 -21.65 -0.79 21.13
CA ILE A 49 -21.20 -1.22 22.45
C ILE A 49 -21.93 -2.50 22.86
N GLU A 50 -23.26 -2.51 22.78
CA GLU A 50 -24.11 -3.66 23.09
C GLU A 50 -23.82 -4.85 22.17
N ARG A 51 -23.53 -4.60 20.89
CA ARG A 51 -23.11 -5.63 19.94
C ARG A 51 -21.77 -6.23 20.33
N GLN A 52 -20.78 -5.39 20.67
CA GLN A 52 -19.48 -5.87 21.13
C GLN A 52 -19.60 -6.65 22.44
N GLU A 53 -20.45 -6.23 23.37
CA GLU A 53 -20.69 -6.95 24.62
C GLU A 53 -21.29 -8.33 24.38
N ARG A 54 -22.29 -8.44 23.49
CA ARG A 54 -22.84 -9.73 23.05
C ARG A 54 -21.78 -10.61 22.39
N TYR A 55 -20.99 -10.04 21.48
CA TYR A 55 -19.88 -10.74 20.82
C TYR A 55 -18.85 -11.25 21.84
N ARG A 56 -18.43 -10.41 22.80
CA ARG A 56 -17.49 -10.80 23.86
C ARG A 56 -18.04 -11.92 24.73
N ALA A 57 -19.33 -11.88 25.05
CA ALA A 57 -19.98 -12.91 25.87
C ALA A 57 -20.09 -14.27 25.16
N ALA A 58 -20.11 -14.28 23.83
CA ALA A 58 -20.18 -15.49 23.02
C ALA A 58 -18.81 -16.18 22.80
N LEU A 59 -17.69 -15.52 23.13
CA LEU A 59 -16.37 -16.13 22.98
C LEU A 59 -16.16 -17.25 24.01
N GLU A 60 -15.82 -18.44 23.52
CA GLU A 60 -15.59 -19.64 24.33
C GLU A 60 -14.11 -20.03 24.34
N PRO A 61 -13.62 -20.68 25.42
CA PRO A 61 -12.34 -21.38 25.40
C PRO A 61 -12.28 -22.42 24.28
N LEU A 62 -11.24 -22.35 23.46
CA LEU A 62 -11.03 -23.31 22.36
C LEU A 62 -10.37 -24.60 22.83
N ASP A 63 -9.60 -24.56 23.93
CA ASP A 63 -9.09 -25.74 24.62
C ASP A 63 -10.05 -26.13 25.76
N GLU A 64 -10.66 -27.31 25.66
CA GLU A 64 -11.57 -27.85 26.68
C GLU A 64 -10.85 -28.25 27.98
N THR A 65 -9.52 -28.39 27.94
CA THR A 65 -8.70 -28.81 29.08
C THR A 65 -8.09 -27.64 29.86
N ALA A 66 -8.20 -26.43 29.33
CA ALA A 66 -7.71 -25.22 29.98
C ALA A 66 -8.60 -24.82 31.17
N ASP A 67 -7.98 -24.32 32.24
CA ASP A 67 -8.69 -23.83 33.41
C ASP A 67 -9.46 -22.54 33.02
N PRO A 68 -10.80 -22.47 33.19
CA PRO A 68 -11.59 -21.28 32.83
C PRO A 68 -11.17 -19.98 33.55
N GLY A 69 -10.31 -20.07 34.57
CA GLY A 69 -9.68 -18.92 35.23
C GLY A 69 -8.35 -18.44 34.63
N ASP A 70 -7.78 -19.14 33.64
CA ASP A 70 -6.51 -18.79 33.01
C ASP A 70 -6.71 -17.72 31.93
N SER A 71 -6.11 -16.55 32.15
CA SER A 71 -6.17 -15.41 31.22
C SER A 71 -5.45 -15.67 29.89
N ASP A 72 -4.58 -16.67 29.82
CA ASP A 72 -3.85 -17.04 28.61
C ASP A 72 -4.59 -18.07 27.74
N THR A 73 -5.79 -18.51 28.13
CA THR A 73 -6.59 -19.44 27.32
C THR A 73 -7.06 -18.76 26.02
N GLU A 74 -6.72 -19.35 24.88
CA GLU A 74 -7.18 -18.86 23.58
C GLU A 74 -8.71 -19.01 23.46
N ARG A 75 -9.40 -17.89 23.17
CA ARG A 75 -10.85 -17.83 23.05
C ARG A 75 -11.28 -17.52 21.62
N GLY A 76 -12.46 -18.00 21.25
CA GLY A 76 -12.95 -17.89 19.89
C GLY A 76 -14.37 -18.42 19.74
N PHE A 77 -14.72 -18.83 18.52
CA PHE A 77 -15.96 -19.54 18.22
C PHE A 77 -15.63 -20.97 17.83
N ARG A 78 -16.38 -21.96 18.33
CA ARG A 78 -16.19 -23.37 17.95
C ARG A 78 -16.76 -23.72 16.58
N SER A 79 -17.70 -22.90 16.12
CA SER A 79 -18.43 -23.06 14.88
C SER A 79 -18.41 -21.73 14.14
N LEU A 80 -17.99 -21.76 12.87
CA LEU A 80 -18.07 -20.58 12.00
C LEU A 80 -19.52 -20.12 11.85
N LEU A 81 -20.47 -21.05 11.84
CA LEU A 81 -21.89 -20.72 11.63
C LEU A 81 -22.40 -19.79 12.73
N ASP A 82 -22.00 -20.01 13.99
CA ASP A 82 -22.44 -19.21 15.14
C ASP A 82 -21.96 -17.76 15.00
N LEU A 83 -20.73 -17.56 14.52
CA LEU A 83 -20.22 -16.22 14.19
C LEU A 83 -21.02 -15.57 13.05
N LEU A 84 -21.29 -16.31 11.98
CA LEU A 84 -21.98 -15.78 10.81
C LEU A 84 -23.45 -15.44 11.11
N THR A 85 -24.18 -16.31 11.81
CA THR A 85 -25.61 -16.11 12.09
C THR A 85 -25.82 -15.11 13.22
N ASP A 86 -25.16 -15.32 14.36
CA ASP A 86 -25.53 -14.61 15.59
C ASP A 86 -24.89 -13.22 15.67
N HIS A 87 -23.80 -13.01 14.92
CA HIS A 87 -23.06 -11.76 14.93
C HIS A 87 -22.98 -11.05 13.59
N LEU A 88 -23.14 -11.72 12.44
CA LEU A 88 -23.14 -11.09 11.11
C LEU A 88 -24.51 -11.13 10.41
N GLY A 89 -25.50 -11.75 11.05
CA GLY A 89 -26.90 -11.75 10.59
C GLY A 89 -27.15 -12.68 9.41
N TRP A 90 -26.31 -13.66 9.16
CA TRP A 90 -26.51 -14.62 8.07
C TRP A 90 -27.69 -15.55 8.36
N ASP A 91 -28.33 -16.03 7.30
CA ASP A 91 -29.24 -17.16 7.37
C ASP A 91 -28.46 -18.47 7.18
N VAL A 92 -28.92 -19.56 7.80
CA VAL A 92 -28.21 -20.86 7.81
C VAL A 92 -28.02 -21.44 6.40
N ASP A 93 -28.94 -21.14 5.48
CA ASP A 93 -28.90 -21.60 4.09
C ASP A 93 -27.98 -20.77 3.18
N GLN A 94 -27.44 -19.64 3.67
CA GLN A 94 -26.46 -18.83 2.93
C GLN A 94 -25.06 -19.49 2.87
N LEU A 95 -24.79 -20.47 3.72
CA LEU A 95 -23.59 -21.31 3.68
C LEU A 95 -23.95 -22.74 3.23
N ASP A 96 -23.76 -23.05 1.95
CA ASP A 96 -24.04 -24.36 1.38
C ASP A 96 -22.89 -25.35 1.68
N ARG A 97 -23.19 -26.31 2.56
CA ARG A 97 -22.29 -27.44 2.93
C ARG A 97 -22.70 -28.75 2.26
N SER A 98 -23.57 -28.72 1.26
CA SER A 98 -23.99 -29.93 0.55
C SER A 98 -22.83 -30.54 -0.23
N SER A 99 -22.77 -31.89 -0.27
CA SER A 99 -21.72 -32.59 -1.02
C SER A 99 -21.70 -32.20 -2.51
N LYS A 100 -22.85 -31.81 -3.07
CA LYS A 100 -22.94 -31.33 -4.46
C LYS A 100 -22.21 -30.00 -4.66
N ALA A 101 -22.42 -29.02 -3.78
CA ALA A 101 -21.77 -27.72 -3.87
C ALA A 101 -20.26 -27.83 -3.64
N ILE A 102 -19.85 -28.62 -2.65
CA ILE A 102 -18.44 -28.89 -2.33
C ILE A 102 -17.74 -29.57 -3.52
N GLN A 103 -18.32 -30.64 -4.08
CA GLN A 103 -17.73 -31.35 -5.23
C GLN A 103 -17.62 -30.46 -6.47
N ALA A 104 -18.62 -29.59 -6.72
CA ALA A 104 -18.57 -28.66 -7.85
C ALA A 104 -17.39 -27.69 -7.79
N HIS A 105 -16.87 -27.41 -6.60
CA HIS A 105 -15.74 -26.51 -6.36
C HIS A 105 -14.49 -27.26 -5.89
N THR A 106 -14.48 -28.60 -5.95
CA THR A 106 -13.29 -29.41 -5.65
C THR A 106 -12.38 -29.47 -6.87
N LYS A 107 -11.06 -29.34 -6.66
CA LYS A 107 -10.06 -29.37 -7.73
C LYS A 107 -8.97 -30.38 -7.41
N GLU A 108 -8.85 -31.37 -8.28
CA GLU A 108 -7.72 -32.30 -8.27
C GLU A 108 -6.51 -31.62 -8.91
N LEU A 109 -5.34 -31.77 -8.29
CA LEU A 109 -4.06 -31.29 -8.78
C LEU A 109 -3.15 -32.50 -9.02
N PRO A 110 -3.29 -33.20 -10.16
CA PRO A 110 -2.53 -34.43 -10.44
C PRO A 110 -1.01 -34.23 -10.40
N GLU A 111 -0.55 -33.05 -10.81
CA GLU A 111 0.87 -32.66 -10.80
C GLU A 111 1.46 -32.61 -9.39
N LEU A 112 0.63 -32.31 -8.39
CA LEU A 112 1.01 -32.16 -6.98
C LEU A 112 0.56 -33.33 -6.12
N GLY A 113 -0.25 -34.25 -6.66
CA GLY A 113 -0.81 -35.39 -5.94
C GLY A 113 -1.71 -34.97 -4.78
N ASP A 114 -2.45 -33.87 -4.94
CA ASP A 114 -3.30 -33.28 -3.90
C ASP A 114 -4.69 -32.93 -4.48
N THR A 115 -5.72 -32.90 -3.62
CA THR A 115 -7.09 -32.53 -4.00
C THR A 115 -7.58 -31.43 -3.07
N LEU A 116 -7.80 -30.25 -3.65
CA LEU A 116 -8.26 -29.08 -2.91
C LEU A 116 -9.79 -29.08 -2.82
N THR A 117 -10.30 -29.11 -1.60
CA THR A 117 -11.73 -29.23 -1.29
C THR A 117 -12.15 -28.15 -0.28
N PRO A 118 -13.17 -27.31 -0.58
CA PRO A 118 -13.71 -26.38 0.41
C PRO A 118 -14.58 -27.10 1.45
N THR A 119 -14.72 -26.54 2.66
CA THR A 119 -15.65 -27.05 3.69
C THR A 119 -17.06 -26.50 3.52
N GLY A 120 -17.21 -25.36 2.82
CA GLY A 120 -18.49 -24.76 2.52
C GLY A 120 -18.39 -23.80 1.33
N VAL A 121 -19.54 -23.48 0.74
CA VAL A 121 -19.64 -22.60 -0.41
C VAL A 121 -20.71 -21.56 -0.13
N VAL A 122 -20.42 -20.29 -0.38
CA VAL A 122 -21.41 -19.22 -0.37
C VAL A 122 -21.87 -19.02 -1.81
N PRO A 123 -23.12 -19.36 -2.17
CA PRO A 123 -23.62 -19.22 -3.52
C PRO A 123 -23.59 -17.76 -3.99
N ALA A 124 -23.38 -17.56 -5.29
CA ALA A 124 -23.56 -16.24 -5.88
C ALA A 124 -25.02 -15.77 -5.73
N VAL A 125 -25.20 -14.50 -5.38
CA VAL A 125 -26.54 -13.88 -5.24
C VAL A 125 -27.27 -13.82 -6.59
N SER A 126 -26.51 -13.60 -7.66
CA SER A 126 -27.01 -13.51 -9.03
C SER A 126 -26.21 -14.47 -9.93
N GLY A 127 -26.91 -15.36 -10.64
CA GLY A 127 -26.32 -16.30 -11.60
C GLY A 127 -25.84 -17.62 -10.99
N ASP A 128 -25.19 -18.44 -11.80
CA ASP A 128 -24.61 -19.72 -11.38
C ASP A 128 -23.17 -19.50 -10.89
N GLY A 129 -22.84 -20.03 -9.70
CA GLY A 129 -21.48 -20.01 -9.16
C GLY A 129 -21.43 -19.75 -7.66
N ALA A 130 -20.24 -19.45 -7.18
CA ALA A 130 -19.96 -19.11 -5.79
C ALA A 130 -19.36 -17.70 -5.70
N GLN A 131 -19.73 -16.96 -4.65
CA GLN A 131 -19.11 -15.68 -4.33
C GLN A 131 -17.97 -15.82 -3.32
N LEU A 132 -18.05 -16.81 -2.42
CA LEU A 132 -16.99 -17.13 -1.47
C LEU A 132 -16.84 -18.64 -1.31
N LEU A 133 -15.60 -19.10 -1.19
CA LEU A 133 -15.30 -20.46 -0.72
C LEU A 133 -14.86 -20.42 0.75
N VAL A 134 -15.30 -21.38 1.55
CA VAL A 134 -14.98 -21.47 2.97
C VAL A 134 -14.09 -22.69 3.22
N MET A 135 -13.07 -22.52 4.04
CA MET A 135 -12.21 -23.59 4.52
C MET A 135 -12.03 -23.47 6.04
N GLU A 136 -12.72 -24.36 6.76
CA GLU A 136 -12.62 -24.52 8.21
C GLU A 136 -11.49 -25.50 8.54
N LEU A 137 -10.59 -25.07 9.40
CA LEU A 137 -9.44 -25.84 9.86
C LEU A 137 -9.70 -26.38 11.28
N PRO A 138 -8.88 -27.35 11.75
CA PRO A 138 -8.88 -27.73 13.15
C PRO A 138 -8.68 -26.50 14.06
N MET A 139 -9.26 -26.54 15.26
CA MET A 139 -9.19 -25.43 16.20
C MET A 139 -7.73 -25.06 16.50
N ALA A 140 -7.44 -23.76 16.51
CA ALA A 140 -6.09 -23.19 16.70
C ALA A 140 -5.02 -23.62 15.67
N ALA A 141 -5.40 -24.24 14.55
CA ALA A 141 -4.45 -24.55 13.47
C ALA A 141 -3.93 -23.26 12.82
N ALA A 142 -2.61 -23.14 12.66
CA ALA A 142 -1.99 -21.96 12.07
C ALA A 142 -2.24 -21.87 10.55
N PHE A 143 -2.71 -20.72 10.07
CA PHE A 143 -3.01 -20.51 8.64
C PHE A 143 -1.78 -20.57 7.73
N ASP A 144 -0.64 -20.11 8.22
CA ASP A 144 0.59 -19.93 7.44
C ASP A 144 1.62 -21.07 7.66
N GLN A 145 1.31 -22.01 8.56
CA GLN A 145 2.19 -23.15 8.82
C GLN A 145 2.09 -24.17 7.68
N LYS A 146 3.24 -24.52 7.10
CA LYS A 146 3.31 -25.56 6.07
C LYS A 146 3.16 -26.93 6.73
N VAL A 147 2.12 -27.65 6.35
CA VAL A 147 1.86 -29.01 6.82
C VAL A 147 2.43 -29.98 5.79
N SER A 148 3.14 -31.01 6.28
CA SER A 148 3.68 -32.10 5.47
C SER A 148 3.11 -33.40 6.00
N ASP A 149 1.86 -33.70 5.64
CA ASP A 149 1.32 -35.04 5.83
C ASP A 149 2.00 -35.91 4.79
N GLY A 150 2.89 -36.83 5.20
CA GLY A 150 3.87 -37.53 4.35
C GLY A 150 3.32 -38.33 3.15
N GLU A 151 2.03 -38.23 2.86
CA GLU A 151 1.33 -38.76 1.68
C GLU A 151 1.30 -37.76 0.50
N HIS A 152 1.37 -36.45 0.76
CA HIS A 152 1.33 -35.42 -0.30
C HIS A 152 2.72 -34.89 -0.65
N LEU A 153 3.00 -34.78 -1.94
CA LEU A 153 4.26 -34.21 -2.46
C LEU A 153 4.34 -32.70 -2.24
N TRP A 154 3.19 -32.05 -2.01
CA TRP A 154 3.08 -30.60 -1.89
C TRP A 154 3.04 -30.13 -0.44
N ARG A 155 4.10 -29.41 -0.04
CA ARG A 155 4.18 -28.73 1.26
C ARG A 155 3.60 -27.32 1.15
N ALA A 156 2.32 -27.20 1.45
CA ALA A 156 1.59 -25.94 1.44
C ALA A 156 0.99 -25.60 2.80
N SER A 157 0.83 -24.31 3.08
CA SER A 157 0.01 -23.82 4.19
C SER A 157 -1.48 -23.82 3.82
N ALA A 158 -2.37 -23.63 4.80
CA ALA A 158 -3.80 -23.49 4.52
C ALA A 158 -4.09 -22.24 3.66
N GLN A 159 -3.33 -21.15 3.89
CA GLN A 159 -3.34 -19.96 3.04
C GLN A 159 -3.02 -20.30 1.58
N GLU A 160 -1.89 -20.97 1.32
CA GLU A 160 -1.46 -21.35 -0.04
C GLU A 160 -2.46 -22.30 -0.72
N ARG A 161 -3.06 -23.23 0.03
CA ARG A 161 -4.10 -24.15 -0.46
C ARG A 161 -5.37 -23.41 -0.87
N LEU A 162 -5.86 -22.48 -0.05
CA LEU A 162 -7.06 -21.70 -0.39
C LEU A 162 -6.80 -20.79 -1.59
N GLU A 163 -5.67 -20.08 -1.64
CA GLU A 163 -5.31 -19.24 -2.79
C GLU A 163 -5.27 -20.04 -4.09
N ARG A 164 -4.70 -21.25 -4.05
CA ARG A 164 -4.67 -22.15 -5.21
C ARG A 164 -6.08 -22.59 -5.59
N LEU A 165 -6.92 -22.95 -4.63
CA LEU A 165 -8.31 -23.35 -4.86
C LEU A 165 -9.12 -22.24 -5.52
N LEU A 166 -8.98 -21.00 -5.06
CA LEU A 166 -9.63 -19.82 -5.63
C LEU A 166 -9.22 -19.63 -7.10
N ARG A 167 -7.93 -19.73 -7.41
CA ARG A 167 -7.41 -19.58 -8.78
C ARG A 167 -7.90 -20.68 -9.74
N GLU A 168 -8.02 -21.91 -9.25
CA GLU A 168 -8.45 -23.06 -10.04
C GLU A 168 -9.97 -23.13 -10.23
N THR A 169 -10.74 -22.66 -9.25
CA THR A 169 -12.21 -22.56 -9.35
C THR A 169 -12.65 -21.30 -10.10
N GLY A 170 -11.83 -20.24 -10.10
CA GLY A 170 -12.18 -18.93 -10.65
C GLY A 170 -13.00 -18.08 -9.68
N VAL A 171 -13.22 -18.54 -8.43
CA VAL A 171 -13.84 -17.74 -7.38
C VAL A 171 -12.80 -16.76 -6.83
N GLU A 172 -13.13 -15.49 -6.73
CA GLU A 172 -12.14 -14.44 -6.42
C GLU A 172 -11.74 -14.38 -4.94
N ALA A 173 -12.61 -14.85 -4.03
CA ALA A 173 -12.41 -14.68 -2.59
C ALA A 173 -12.86 -15.91 -1.78
N GLY A 174 -12.30 -16.05 -0.57
CA GLY A 174 -12.63 -17.11 0.35
C GLY A 174 -12.31 -16.79 1.81
N LEU A 175 -12.80 -17.63 2.71
CA LEU A 175 -12.64 -17.50 4.16
C LEU A 175 -11.86 -18.69 4.73
N LEU A 176 -10.87 -18.39 5.56
CA LEU A 176 -10.23 -19.36 6.46
C LEU A 176 -10.71 -19.13 7.89
N PHE A 177 -11.03 -20.21 8.58
CA PHE A 177 -11.48 -20.16 9.97
C PHE A 177 -10.85 -21.30 10.77
N ASN A 178 -10.28 -21.01 11.94
CA ASN A 178 -9.68 -21.99 12.85
C ASN A 178 -10.20 -21.84 14.29
N GLY A 179 -11.33 -21.14 14.47
CA GLY A 179 -11.92 -20.86 15.77
C GLY A 179 -11.42 -19.58 16.44
N SER A 180 -10.12 -19.30 16.46
CA SER A 180 -9.58 -18.05 17.06
C SER A 180 -9.38 -16.92 16.06
N GLN A 181 -9.28 -17.25 14.78
CA GLN A 181 -9.04 -16.32 13.69
C GLN A 181 -10.01 -16.57 12.54
N LEU A 182 -10.40 -15.48 11.88
CA LEU A 182 -11.11 -15.49 10.60
C LEU A 182 -10.27 -14.69 9.60
N ARG A 183 -9.93 -15.28 8.47
CA ARG A 183 -9.14 -14.59 7.43
C ARG A 183 -9.90 -14.56 6.12
N LEU A 184 -10.12 -13.35 5.61
CA LEU A 184 -10.64 -13.12 4.25
C LEU A 184 -9.46 -13.09 3.28
N VAL A 185 -9.48 -13.99 2.30
CA VAL A 185 -8.46 -14.13 1.27
C VAL A 185 -9.05 -13.77 -0.08
N VAL A 186 -8.34 -12.95 -0.85
CA VAL A 186 -8.69 -12.55 -2.21
C VAL A 186 -7.55 -12.97 -3.13
N ALA A 187 -7.84 -13.85 -4.08
CA ALA A 187 -6.84 -14.44 -4.97
C ALA A 187 -7.41 -14.64 -6.39
N PRO A 188 -7.71 -13.54 -7.12
CA PRO A 188 -8.16 -13.62 -8.50
C PRO A 188 -7.10 -14.29 -9.40
N LYS A 189 -7.56 -14.86 -10.51
CA LYS A 189 -6.68 -15.59 -11.44
C LYS A 189 -5.78 -14.62 -12.21
N GLY A 190 -4.47 -14.76 -12.03
CA GLY A 190 -3.47 -14.01 -12.79
C GLY A 190 -3.07 -12.66 -12.19
N GLU A 191 -3.53 -12.34 -10.98
CA GLU A 191 -3.12 -11.16 -10.22
C GLU A 191 -2.59 -11.57 -8.84
N SER A 192 -1.98 -10.63 -8.11
CA SER A 192 -1.44 -10.82 -6.77
C SER A 192 -2.56 -11.11 -5.77
N SER A 193 -2.30 -11.98 -4.79
CA SER A 193 -3.24 -12.27 -3.70
C SER A 193 -3.13 -11.25 -2.57
N GLY A 194 -4.20 -11.11 -1.79
CA GLY A 194 -4.21 -10.36 -0.54
C GLY A 194 -5.09 -11.02 0.50
N HIS A 195 -4.85 -10.70 1.78
CA HIS A 195 -5.69 -11.18 2.86
C HIS A 195 -5.79 -10.22 4.06
N LEU A 196 -6.93 -10.32 4.77
CA LEU A 196 -7.24 -9.61 6.01
C LEU A 196 -7.49 -10.65 7.11
N THR A 197 -6.76 -10.55 8.23
CA THR A 197 -6.92 -11.47 9.36
C THR A 197 -7.58 -10.78 10.53
N PHE A 198 -8.71 -11.31 10.97
CA PHE A 198 -9.43 -10.91 12.17
C PHE A 198 -9.10 -11.87 13.30
N ARG A 199 -8.38 -11.41 14.32
CA ARG A 199 -8.21 -12.15 15.58
C ARG A 199 -9.45 -11.93 16.44
N LEU A 200 -10.21 -13.00 16.67
CA LEU A 200 -11.57 -12.89 17.19
C LEU A 200 -11.59 -12.35 18.64
N THR A 201 -10.54 -12.61 19.42
CA THR A 201 -10.36 -12.03 20.76
C THR A 201 -10.13 -10.52 20.73
N GLU A 202 -9.32 -10.01 19.79
CA GLU A 202 -9.02 -8.57 19.66
C GLU A 202 -10.27 -7.76 19.33
N LEU A 203 -11.21 -8.31 18.55
CA LEU A 203 -12.49 -7.67 18.23
C LEU A 203 -13.38 -7.45 19.47
N ALA A 204 -13.19 -8.27 20.50
CA ALA A 204 -13.90 -8.14 21.76
C ALA A 204 -13.30 -7.07 22.68
N GLU A 205 -12.12 -6.52 22.39
CA GLU A 205 -11.50 -5.47 23.19
C GLU A 205 -12.07 -4.08 22.85
N VAL A 206 -11.97 -3.12 23.78
CA VAL A 206 -12.47 -1.75 23.54
C VAL A 206 -11.78 -1.10 22.33
N SER A 207 -10.48 -1.36 22.15
CA SER A 207 -9.68 -0.98 20.97
C SER A 207 -10.14 -1.63 19.68
N GLY A 208 -10.74 -2.83 19.75
CA GLY A 208 -11.17 -3.61 18.59
C GLY A 208 -12.54 -3.27 18.02
N ARG A 209 -13.24 -2.25 18.55
CA ARG A 209 -14.58 -1.87 18.07
C ARG A 209 -14.62 -1.52 16.60
N LEU A 210 -13.63 -0.76 16.12
CA LEU A 210 -13.54 -0.38 14.70
C LEU A 210 -13.26 -1.60 13.82
N MET A 211 -12.45 -2.55 14.29
CA MET A 211 -12.19 -3.81 13.59
C MET A 211 -13.46 -4.68 13.52
N LEU A 212 -14.25 -4.73 14.59
CA LEU A 212 -15.54 -5.45 14.61
C LEU A 212 -16.55 -4.81 13.63
N SER A 213 -16.64 -3.48 13.60
CA SER A 213 -17.43 -2.77 12.59
C SER A 213 -16.94 -3.05 11.17
N GLY A 214 -15.62 -3.14 10.96
CA GLY A 214 -15.03 -3.50 9.66
C GLY A 214 -15.35 -4.94 9.23
N LEU A 215 -15.35 -5.88 10.18
CA LEU A 215 -15.77 -7.27 9.94
C LEU A 215 -17.24 -7.32 9.48
N ASP A 216 -18.13 -6.60 10.18
CA ASP A 216 -19.53 -6.47 9.79
C ASP A 216 -19.72 -5.77 8.44
N LEU A 217 -18.93 -4.74 8.17
CA LEU A 217 -18.98 -4.04 6.89
C LEU A 217 -18.61 -4.96 5.72
N LEU A 218 -17.63 -5.85 5.91
CA LEU A 218 -17.20 -6.77 4.86
C LEU A 218 -18.11 -7.99 4.73
N LEU A 219 -18.44 -8.63 5.85
CA LEU A 219 -19.06 -9.94 5.89
C LEU A 219 -20.47 -9.91 6.48
N GLY A 220 -21.04 -8.75 6.80
CA GLY A 220 -22.42 -8.63 7.25
C GLY A 220 -23.43 -8.96 6.13
N GLN A 221 -24.62 -9.39 6.53
CA GLN A 221 -25.66 -9.86 5.59
C GLN A 221 -25.98 -8.84 4.48
N SER A 222 -25.98 -7.55 4.80
CA SER A 222 -26.32 -6.47 3.87
C SER A 222 -25.40 -6.43 2.65
N HIS A 223 -24.09 -6.26 2.87
CA HIS A 223 -23.10 -6.11 1.80
C HIS A 223 -22.75 -7.45 1.13
N MET A 224 -23.06 -8.57 1.77
CA MET A 224 -22.90 -9.90 1.18
C MET A 224 -24.05 -10.30 0.26
N PHE A 225 -25.31 -10.01 0.64
CA PHE A 225 -26.48 -10.62 0.01
C PHE A 225 -27.57 -9.63 -0.41
N LEU A 226 -27.88 -8.63 0.42
CA LEU A 226 -29.09 -7.83 0.26
C LEU A 226 -28.92 -6.62 -0.66
N ASP A 227 -27.72 -6.04 -0.68
CA ASP A 227 -27.44 -4.84 -1.47
C ASP A 227 -27.58 -5.09 -2.98
N PRO A 228 -27.86 -4.05 -3.79
CA PRO A 228 -27.88 -4.18 -5.24
C PRO A 228 -26.49 -4.50 -5.84
N ASP A 229 -26.47 -5.03 -7.06
CA ASP A 229 -25.24 -5.18 -7.84
C ASP A 229 -24.52 -3.83 -7.95
N GLY A 230 -23.20 -3.84 -7.77
CA GLY A 230 -22.33 -2.66 -7.71
C GLY A 230 -21.98 -2.19 -6.30
N TYR A 231 -22.72 -2.66 -5.28
CA TYR A 231 -22.57 -2.26 -3.88
C TYR A 231 -22.15 -3.40 -2.94
N ARG A 232 -22.15 -4.65 -3.44
CA ARG A 232 -21.79 -5.84 -2.64
C ARG A 232 -20.28 -5.99 -2.49
N LEU A 233 -19.87 -6.85 -1.55
CA LEU A 233 -18.45 -7.20 -1.33
C LEU A 233 -17.76 -7.59 -2.65
N SER A 234 -18.36 -8.49 -3.44
CA SER A 234 -17.77 -8.95 -4.70
C SER A 234 -17.52 -7.82 -5.71
N ASP A 235 -18.37 -6.80 -5.74
CA ASP A 235 -18.20 -5.64 -6.60
C ASP A 235 -17.15 -4.67 -6.05
N VAL A 236 -17.11 -4.47 -4.73
CA VAL A 236 -16.07 -3.68 -4.06
C VAL A 236 -14.69 -4.33 -4.23
N LEU A 237 -14.58 -5.65 -4.13
CA LEU A 237 -13.34 -6.38 -4.42
C LEU A 237 -12.87 -6.11 -5.86
N ARG A 238 -13.78 -6.24 -6.84
CA ARG A 238 -13.47 -5.96 -8.26
C ARG A 238 -13.05 -4.51 -8.49
N LYS A 239 -13.76 -3.57 -7.86
CA LYS A 239 -13.48 -2.14 -7.96
C LYS A 239 -12.16 -1.77 -7.30
N SER A 240 -11.84 -2.38 -6.16
CA SER A 240 -10.56 -2.20 -5.45
C SER A 240 -9.36 -2.51 -6.34
N ARG A 241 -9.46 -3.55 -7.18
CA ARG A 241 -8.40 -3.90 -8.15
C ARG A 241 -8.24 -2.85 -9.25
N SER A 242 -9.36 -2.30 -9.73
CA SER A 242 -9.31 -1.19 -10.69
C SER A 242 -8.63 0.06 -10.13
N PHE A 243 -8.79 0.33 -8.82
CA PHE A 243 -8.07 1.39 -8.14
C PHE A 243 -6.55 1.12 -8.09
N GLN A 244 -6.10 -0.11 -7.86
CA GLN A 244 -4.68 -0.45 -7.89
C GLN A 244 -4.03 -0.18 -9.25
N ALA A 245 -4.68 -0.55 -10.36
CA ALA A 245 -4.18 -0.25 -11.70
C ALA A 245 -4.11 1.26 -11.95
N VAL A 246 -5.04 2.04 -11.40
CA VAL A 246 -5.01 3.51 -11.45
C VAL A 246 -3.88 4.05 -10.58
N VAL A 247 -3.67 3.51 -9.37
CA VAL A 247 -2.61 3.92 -8.43
C VAL A 247 -1.23 3.64 -9.02
N SER A 248 -0.98 2.48 -9.63
CA SER A 248 0.32 2.19 -10.28
C SER A 248 0.61 3.17 -11.43
N ASN A 249 -0.37 3.44 -12.30
CA ASN A 249 -0.21 4.43 -13.37
C ASN A 249 -0.03 5.86 -12.84
N ALA A 250 -0.75 6.22 -11.77
CA ALA A 250 -0.63 7.52 -11.12
C ALA A 250 0.73 7.66 -10.40
N LEU A 251 1.23 6.59 -9.78
CA LEU A 251 2.53 6.55 -9.13
C LEU A 251 3.64 6.77 -10.15
N ALA A 252 3.57 6.16 -11.34
CA ALA A 252 4.54 6.41 -12.40
C ALA A 252 4.61 7.90 -12.79
N ASP A 253 3.45 8.56 -12.94
CA ASP A 253 3.40 10.00 -13.21
C ASP A 253 3.96 10.83 -12.04
N GLN A 254 3.69 10.40 -10.81
CA GLN A 254 4.15 11.11 -9.63
C GLN A 254 5.63 10.95 -9.38
N VAL A 255 6.22 9.78 -9.66
CA VAL A 255 7.67 9.62 -9.65
C VAL A 255 8.31 10.54 -10.68
N LEU A 256 7.71 10.70 -11.87
CA LEU A 256 8.17 11.69 -12.84
C LEU A 256 8.02 13.13 -12.31
N ALA A 257 6.93 13.46 -11.63
CA ALA A 257 6.75 14.77 -11.00
C ALA A 257 7.78 15.03 -9.88
N ALA A 258 8.04 14.02 -9.04
CA ALA A 258 9.06 14.05 -8.00
C ALA A 258 10.46 14.25 -8.62
N LEU A 259 10.73 13.59 -9.75
CA LEU A 259 11.97 13.76 -10.50
C LEU A 259 12.15 15.21 -10.99
N TRP A 260 11.09 15.84 -11.47
CA TRP A 260 11.10 17.24 -11.86
C TRP A 260 11.37 18.19 -10.68
N ASP A 261 10.72 17.95 -9.55
CA ASP A 261 10.93 18.75 -8.33
C ASP A 261 12.35 18.57 -7.80
N LEU A 262 12.87 17.34 -7.82
CA LEU A 262 14.25 17.03 -7.44
C LEU A 262 15.26 17.72 -8.38
N LEU A 263 15.07 17.62 -9.69
CA LEU A 263 15.94 18.29 -10.68
C LEU A 263 15.95 19.81 -10.47
N ARG A 264 14.78 20.42 -10.21
CA ARG A 264 14.70 21.85 -9.89
C ARG A 264 15.43 22.19 -8.59
N GLY A 265 15.31 21.35 -7.57
CA GLY A 265 16.04 21.52 -6.32
C GLY A 265 17.55 21.48 -6.52
N PHE A 266 18.06 20.53 -7.31
CA PHE A 266 19.48 20.46 -7.64
C PHE A 266 19.97 21.65 -8.46
N GLN A 267 19.14 22.16 -9.38
CA GLN A 267 19.47 23.40 -10.09
C GLN A 267 19.63 24.58 -9.12
N GLN A 268 18.69 24.77 -8.20
CA GLN A 268 18.75 25.85 -7.20
C GLN A 268 19.93 25.67 -6.24
N ALA A 269 20.20 24.44 -5.81
CA ALA A 269 21.33 24.11 -4.95
C ALA A 269 22.66 24.40 -5.67
N ASP A 270 22.79 24.06 -6.95
CA ASP A 270 23.98 24.37 -7.74
C ASP A 270 24.17 25.89 -7.92
N GLU A 271 23.10 26.64 -8.19
CA GLU A 271 23.13 28.11 -8.25
C GLU A 271 23.58 28.75 -6.92
N LEU A 272 23.11 28.25 -5.78
CA LEU A 272 23.53 28.69 -4.44
C LEU A 272 25.00 28.34 -4.16
N SER A 273 25.40 27.12 -4.51
CA SER A 273 26.78 26.62 -4.38
C SER A 273 27.78 27.43 -5.21
N GLN A 274 27.40 27.83 -6.43
CA GLN A 274 28.21 28.71 -7.28
C GLN A 274 28.42 30.10 -6.67
N GLN A 275 27.41 30.65 -5.98
CA GLN A 275 27.55 31.94 -5.28
C GLN A 275 28.54 31.87 -4.10
N GLN A 276 28.85 30.67 -3.61
CA GLN A 276 29.76 30.42 -2.51
C GLN A 276 31.15 29.92 -2.97
N ASP A 277 31.47 30.03 -4.26
CA ASP A 277 32.71 29.52 -4.88
C ASP A 277 32.96 28.01 -4.65
N ASN A 278 31.91 27.23 -4.44
CA ASN A 278 31.98 25.78 -4.24
C ASN A 278 30.98 25.05 -5.17
N PRO A 279 31.34 24.84 -6.45
CA PRO A 279 30.41 24.29 -7.44
C PRO A 279 29.96 22.87 -7.07
N LEU A 280 28.65 22.63 -7.05
CA LEU A 280 28.06 21.34 -6.69
C LEU A 280 28.14 20.36 -7.86
N LEU A 281 27.63 20.77 -9.03
CA LEU A 281 27.57 19.92 -10.22
C LEU A 281 28.73 20.19 -11.19
N GLY A 282 29.29 21.40 -11.19
CA GLY A 282 30.43 21.75 -12.03
C GLY A 282 30.13 21.55 -13.53
N ASP A 283 30.97 20.77 -14.23
CA ASP A 283 30.81 20.42 -15.65
C ASP A 283 30.01 19.13 -15.88
N LEU A 284 29.50 18.50 -14.82
CA LEU A 284 28.77 17.23 -14.88
C LEU A 284 27.57 17.27 -15.85
N PRO A 285 26.73 18.33 -15.87
CA PRO A 285 25.57 18.38 -16.77
C PRO A 285 25.96 18.33 -18.25
N GLU A 286 27.12 18.86 -18.62
CA GLU A 286 27.65 18.81 -20.00
C GLU A 286 28.44 17.55 -20.27
N ARG A 287 29.29 17.14 -19.32
CA ARG A 287 30.24 16.04 -19.47
C ARG A 287 29.53 14.69 -19.47
N ASP A 288 28.59 14.49 -18.55
CA ASP A 288 27.89 13.23 -18.34
C ASP A 288 26.49 13.44 -17.76
N ALA A 289 25.58 13.92 -18.62
CA ALA A 289 24.17 14.09 -18.28
C ALA A 289 23.48 12.79 -17.84
N GLN A 290 24.00 11.63 -18.26
CA GLN A 290 23.45 10.34 -17.87
C GLN A 290 23.79 10.02 -16.41
N GLN A 291 24.98 10.41 -15.93
CA GLN A 291 25.34 10.29 -14.52
C GLN A 291 24.46 11.19 -13.63
N LEU A 292 24.19 12.43 -14.05
CA LEU A 292 23.26 13.31 -13.34
C LEU A 292 21.86 12.69 -13.27
N TYR A 293 21.34 12.24 -14.42
CA TYR A 293 20.03 11.59 -14.49
C TYR A 293 19.97 10.32 -13.65
N GLY A 294 21.01 9.49 -13.73
CA GLY A 294 21.16 8.27 -12.95
C GLY A 294 21.10 8.53 -11.45
N GLY A 295 21.81 9.55 -10.96
CA GLY A 295 21.79 9.89 -9.53
C GLY A 295 20.42 10.38 -9.04
N LEU A 296 19.71 11.17 -9.86
CA LEU A 296 18.34 11.60 -9.54
C LEU A 296 17.37 10.41 -9.44
N ILE A 297 17.43 9.48 -10.40
CA ILE A 297 16.63 8.24 -10.34
C ILE A 297 17.04 7.41 -9.12
N THR A 298 18.34 7.22 -8.90
CA THR A 298 18.85 6.45 -7.77
C THR A 298 18.33 7.00 -6.45
N MET A 299 18.24 8.32 -6.29
CA MET A 299 17.63 8.91 -5.11
C MET A 299 16.15 8.54 -4.95
N LEU A 300 15.35 8.64 -6.02
CA LEU A 300 13.94 8.23 -5.96
C LEU A 300 13.79 6.72 -5.68
N MET A 301 14.68 5.89 -6.23
CA MET A 301 14.72 4.45 -5.94
C MET A 301 15.04 4.18 -4.47
N ARG A 302 15.99 4.91 -3.87
CA ARG A 302 16.29 4.82 -2.42
C ARG A 302 15.03 5.13 -1.60
N LEU A 303 14.32 6.21 -1.92
CA LEU A 303 13.09 6.60 -1.21
C LEU A 303 12.00 5.54 -1.32
N VAL A 304 11.69 5.06 -2.53
CA VAL A 304 10.68 4.02 -2.75
C VAL A 304 11.05 2.73 -2.01
N PHE A 305 12.31 2.32 -2.06
CA PHE A 305 12.79 1.14 -1.34
C PHE A 305 12.62 1.29 0.18
N LEU A 306 12.95 2.45 0.74
CA LEU A 306 12.80 2.72 2.16
C LEU A 306 11.32 2.75 2.58
N LEU A 307 10.44 3.36 1.78
CA LEU A 307 8.99 3.34 2.02
C LEU A 307 8.44 1.92 2.03
N TYR A 308 8.89 1.07 1.10
CA TYR A 308 8.54 -0.35 1.09
C TYR A 308 9.08 -1.08 2.33
N ALA A 309 10.33 -0.84 2.72
CA ALA A 309 10.94 -1.46 3.89
C ALA A 309 10.25 -1.05 5.21
N GLU A 310 9.79 0.19 5.32
CA GLU A 310 9.00 0.67 6.46
C GLU A 310 7.64 -0.03 6.55
N ASP A 311 6.94 -0.16 5.42
CA ASP A 311 5.64 -0.81 5.32
C ASP A 311 5.70 -2.33 5.59
N GLU A 312 6.82 -2.99 5.24
CA GLU A 312 7.08 -4.40 5.54
C GLU A 312 7.67 -4.65 6.94
N ALA A 313 7.75 -3.60 7.78
CA ALA A 313 8.36 -3.67 9.12
C ALA A 313 9.79 -4.24 9.13
N LEU A 314 10.54 -4.00 8.04
CA LEU A 314 11.96 -4.39 7.91
C LEU A 314 12.92 -3.37 8.54
N MET A 315 12.37 -2.24 9.01
CA MET A 315 13.10 -1.16 9.66
C MET A 315 12.88 -1.22 11.19
N PRO A 316 13.82 -0.69 12.00
CA PRO A 316 13.68 -0.66 13.45
C PRO A 316 12.42 0.10 13.90
N SER A 317 11.83 -0.34 15.01
CA SER A 317 10.56 0.19 15.52
C SER A 317 10.70 0.97 16.83
N ASP A 318 11.92 1.29 17.27
CA ASP A 318 12.12 2.08 18.49
C ASP A 318 11.94 3.59 18.22
N ALA A 319 11.75 4.33 19.32
CA ALA A 319 11.49 5.76 19.27
C ALA A 319 12.57 6.57 18.53
N VAL A 320 13.85 6.14 18.54
CA VAL A 320 14.91 6.89 17.86
C VAL A 320 14.74 6.80 16.36
N TYR A 321 14.52 5.59 15.82
CA TYR A 321 14.26 5.41 14.40
C TYR A 321 12.96 6.09 13.98
N GLU A 322 11.87 5.82 14.71
CA GLU A 322 10.54 6.33 14.36
C GLU A 322 10.47 7.85 14.31
N GLN A 323 11.15 8.54 15.22
CA GLN A 323 11.07 10.00 15.32
C GLN A 323 12.08 10.73 14.41
N ASN A 324 13.24 10.14 14.15
CA ASN A 324 14.36 10.86 13.53
C ASN A 324 14.75 10.35 12.13
N TYR A 325 14.41 9.11 11.80
CA TYR A 325 14.84 8.48 10.56
C TYR A 325 13.68 8.05 9.67
N LYS A 326 12.54 7.65 10.24
CA LYS A 326 11.39 7.17 9.49
C LYS A 326 10.92 8.19 8.45
N LEU A 327 10.87 7.80 7.19
CA LEU A 327 10.47 8.66 6.07
C LEU A 327 9.07 9.23 6.26
N SER A 328 8.15 8.41 6.77
CA SER A 328 6.81 8.89 7.08
C SER A 328 6.79 9.99 8.13
N ALA A 329 7.64 9.91 9.16
CA ALA A 329 7.72 10.91 10.21
C ALA A 329 8.35 12.20 9.68
N ILE A 330 9.39 12.11 8.85
CA ILE A 330 9.97 13.26 8.15
C ILE A 330 8.91 13.97 7.30
N PHE A 331 8.10 13.20 6.55
CA PHE A 331 7.01 13.75 5.75
C PHE A 331 5.96 14.46 6.61
N GLU A 332 5.51 13.84 7.69
CA GLU A 332 4.52 14.43 8.62
C GLU A 332 5.05 15.71 9.27
N GLN A 333 6.31 15.73 9.69
CA GLN A 333 6.95 16.93 10.22
C GLN A 333 7.02 18.05 9.17
N LEU A 334 7.40 17.74 7.93
CA LEU A 334 7.45 18.72 6.85
C LEU A 334 6.06 19.26 6.48
N GLN A 335 5.01 18.44 6.55
CA GLN A 335 3.63 18.90 6.37
C GLN A 335 3.20 19.85 7.49
N GLN A 336 3.57 19.55 8.73
CA GLN A 336 3.32 20.44 9.87
C GLN A 336 4.06 21.77 9.68
N ASP A 337 5.34 21.72 9.32
CA ASP A 337 6.16 22.90 9.05
C ASP A 337 5.58 23.76 7.90
N GLU A 338 5.09 23.15 6.82
CA GLU A 338 4.42 23.89 5.73
C GLU A 338 3.14 24.58 6.22
N SER A 339 2.39 23.95 7.14
CA SER A 339 1.17 24.52 7.69
C SER A 339 1.43 25.74 8.60
N GLU A 340 2.54 25.71 9.33
CA GLU A 340 2.94 26.77 10.27
C GLU A 340 3.73 27.89 9.56
N TYR A 341 4.57 27.52 8.59
CA TYR A 341 5.56 28.39 7.96
C TYR A 341 5.60 28.26 6.42
N PRO A 342 4.48 28.47 5.70
CA PRO A 342 4.40 28.21 4.26
C PRO A 342 5.37 29.06 3.43
N ASP A 343 5.64 30.31 3.85
CA ASP A 343 6.44 31.26 3.07
C ASP A 343 7.96 31.05 3.21
N THR A 344 8.42 30.24 4.15
CA THR A 344 9.85 30.06 4.46
C THR A 344 10.38 28.66 4.16
N MET A 345 9.55 27.74 3.67
CA MET A 345 9.95 26.36 3.33
C MET A 345 11.15 26.29 2.38
N GLU A 346 11.25 27.24 1.43
CA GLU A 346 12.36 27.29 0.46
C GLU A 346 13.70 27.77 1.07
N GLN A 347 13.66 28.32 2.29
CA GLN A 347 14.84 28.85 3.00
C GLN A 347 15.26 27.95 4.18
N ARG A 348 14.56 26.83 4.38
CA ARG A 348 14.86 25.85 5.41
C ARG A 348 15.62 24.68 4.80
N PHE A 349 16.64 24.21 5.50
CA PHE A 349 17.53 23.16 5.05
C PHE A 349 17.79 22.21 6.21
N GLY A 350 17.17 21.03 6.20
CA GLY A 350 17.43 20.00 7.21
C GLY A 350 16.99 18.62 6.76
N ALA A 351 15.87 18.53 6.05
CA ALA A 351 15.29 17.24 5.66
C ALA A 351 16.22 16.45 4.73
N TRP A 352 16.90 17.12 3.79
CA TRP A 352 17.82 16.44 2.88
C TRP A 352 18.99 15.76 3.61
N ALA A 353 19.59 16.44 4.60
CA ALA A 353 20.65 15.86 5.41
C ALA A 353 20.15 14.66 6.23
N GLY A 354 18.90 14.72 6.72
CA GLY A 354 18.23 13.58 7.36
C GLY A 354 18.09 12.38 6.41
N LEU A 355 17.63 12.62 5.17
CA LEU A 355 17.53 11.58 4.14
C LEU A 355 18.87 10.92 3.83
N MET A 356 19.94 11.71 3.69
CA MET A 356 21.28 11.17 3.42
C MET A 356 21.83 10.39 4.62
N SER A 357 21.54 10.87 5.83
CA SER A 357 21.90 10.15 7.06
C SER A 357 21.22 8.79 7.14
N LEU A 358 19.93 8.70 6.78
CA LEU A 358 19.21 7.43 6.66
C LEU A 358 19.81 6.52 5.59
N CYS A 359 20.15 7.06 4.41
CA CYS A 359 20.76 6.27 3.34
C CYS A 359 22.09 5.65 3.78
N ARG A 360 22.94 6.41 4.47
CA ARG A 360 24.20 5.92 5.06
C ARG A 360 23.95 4.87 6.14
N LEU A 361 22.99 5.13 7.04
CA LEU A 361 22.61 4.18 8.10
C LEU A 361 22.19 2.83 7.51
N VAL A 362 21.49 2.82 6.38
CA VAL A 362 21.09 1.59 5.66
C VAL A 362 22.28 0.92 4.94
N PHE A 363 23.21 1.71 4.42
CA PHE A 363 24.39 1.18 3.73
C PHE A 363 25.40 0.54 4.70
N ASP A 364 25.85 1.31 5.70
CA ASP A 364 26.88 0.93 6.68
C ASP A 364 26.31 0.12 7.85
N GLY A 365 24.99 0.11 8.00
CA GLY A 365 24.34 -0.39 9.22
C GLY A 365 24.59 0.54 10.41
N GLY A 366 23.99 0.21 11.54
CA GLY A 366 24.22 0.97 12.77
C GLY A 366 23.23 0.60 13.87
N GLY A 367 23.30 1.33 14.98
CA GLY A 367 22.38 1.18 16.11
C GLY A 367 23.03 0.70 17.41
N PRO A 368 22.21 0.49 18.46
CA PRO A 368 22.69 0.08 19.78
C PRO A 368 23.26 -1.35 19.83
N THR A 369 22.90 -2.20 18.87
CA THR A 369 23.38 -3.59 18.77
C THR A 369 23.85 -3.89 17.35
N VAL A 370 24.69 -4.92 17.20
CA VAL A 370 25.23 -5.36 15.89
C VAL A 370 24.12 -5.76 14.92
N ASP A 371 23.02 -6.31 15.45
CA ASP A 371 21.90 -6.80 14.65
C ASP A 371 20.76 -5.78 14.50
N TYR A 372 20.89 -4.57 15.05
CA TYR A 372 19.82 -3.56 15.05
C TYR A 372 19.43 -3.16 13.63
N LEU A 373 20.41 -2.73 12.83
CA LEU A 373 20.25 -2.54 11.40
C LEU A 373 21.53 -3.04 10.72
N PRO A 374 21.53 -4.25 10.15
CA PRO A 374 22.72 -4.82 9.55
C PRO A 374 23.09 -4.05 8.27
N ALA A 375 24.40 -3.89 8.06
CA ALA A 375 24.94 -3.29 6.86
C ALA A 375 24.53 -4.09 5.62
N ARG A 376 23.99 -3.40 4.60
CA ARG A 376 23.58 -4.06 3.34
C ARG A 376 24.64 -3.94 2.25
N HIS A 377 25.46 -2.89 2.29
CA HIS A 377 26.53 -2.58 1.30
C HIS A 377 26.11 -2.74 -0.19
N GLY A 378 24.83 -2.54 -0.50
CA GLY A 378 24.32 -2.62 -1.86
C GLY A 378 24.59 -1.35 -2.66
N GLN A 379 24.88 -1.48 -3.96
CA GLN A 379 25.17 -0.35 -4.86
C GLN A 379 24.08 0.73 -4.83
N LEU A 380 22.82 0.37 -4.58
CA LEU A 380 21.71 1.33 -4.51
C LEU A 380 21.95 2.41 -3.45
N PHE A 381 22.49 2.06 -2.29
CA PHE A 381 22.71 2.97 -1.15
C PHE A 381 24.17 3.40 -0.99
N ASP A 382 25.05 2.95 -1.86
CA ASP A 382 26.47 3.32 -1.84
C ASP A 382 26.63 4.84 -2.06
N PRO A 383 27.19 5.58 -1.08
CA PRO A 383 27.38 7.03 -1.18
C PRO A 383 28.43 7.42 -2.23
N ASP A 384 29.36 6.53 -2.57
CA ASP A 384 30.46 6.82 -3.49
C ASP A 384 30.03 6.80 -4.97
N VAL A 385 28.86 6.23 -5.28
CA VAL A 385 28.33 6.15 -6.65
C VAL A 385 27.91 7.54 -7.16
N TYR A 386 27.28 8.35 -6.29
CA TYR A 386 26.84 9.70 -6.61
C TYR A 386 27.18 10.69 -5.48
N PRO A 387 28.46 11.05 -5.30
CA PRO A 387 28.90 11.86 -4.16
C PRO A 387 28.24 13.25 -4.07
N TRP A 388 27.80 13.81 -5.21
CA TRP A 388 27.11 15.09 -5.27
C TRP A 388 25.71 15.09 -4.64
N LEU A 389 25.15 13.92 -4.30
CA LEU A 389 23.91 13.82 -3.52
C LEU A 389 24.11 14.13 -2.03
N GLU A 390 25.34 14.02 -1.51
CA GLU A 390 25.56 13.92 -0.05
C GLU A 390 25.45 15.26 0.68
N THR A 391 25.84 16.36 0.06
CA THR A 391 25.88 17.69 0.72
C THR A 391 25.29 18.87 -0.08
N PRO A 392 24.26 18.70 -0.94
CA PRO A 392 23.62 19.83 -1.60
C PRO A 392 22.69 20.60 -0.64
N TRP A 393 22.57 21.91 -0.86
CA TRP A 393 21.59 22.76 -0.18
C TRP A 393 20.20 22.61 -0.80
N ILE A 394 19.58 21.45 -0.63
CA ILE A 394 18.20 21.19 -1.07
C ILE A 394 17.24 21.68 0.02
N SER A 395 16.28 22.53 -0.37
CA SER A 395 15.30 23.09 0.55
C SER A 395 14.32 22.03 1.07
N ASP A 396 13.81 22.25 2.28
CA ASP A 396 12.76 21.41 2.87
C ASP A 396 11.48 21.44 2.02
N GLY A 397 11.21 22.55 1.31
CA GLY A 397 10.13 22.67 0.33
C GLY A 397 10.24 21.67 -0.83
N VAL A 398 11.45 21.50 -1.39
CA VAL A 398 11.72 20.49 -2.43
C VAL A 398 11.54 19.07 -1.88
N VAL A 399 12.09 18.78 -0.69
CA VAL A 399 11.97 17.45 -0.08
C VAL A 399 10.50 17.11 0.17
N LEU A 400 9.72 18.06 0.69
CA LEU A 400 8.29 17.89 0.90
C LEU A 400 7.54 17.65 -0.41
N ALA A 401 7.87 18.36 -1.48
CA ALA A 401 7.25 18.14 -2.80
C ALA A 401 7.54 16.73 -3.32
N VAL A 402 8.79 16.28 -3.24
CA VAL A 402 9.21 14.92 -3.61
C VAL A 402 8.46 13.87 -2.79
N LEU A 403 8.49 13.95 -1.46
CA LEU A 403 7.82 13.00 -0.58
C LEU A 403 6.29 13.01 -0.78
N ARG A 404 5.69 14.17 -1.01
CA ARG A 404 4.25 14.28 -1.29
C ARG A 404 3.88 13.57 -2.58
N ASN A 405 4.67 13.74 -3.64
CA ASN A 405 4.46 13.02 -4.89
C ASN A 405 4.60 11.51 -4.67
N LEU A 406 5.54 11.05 -3.84
CA LEU A 406 5.72 9.61 -3.58
C LEU A 406 4.68 9.02 -2.63
N LEU A 407 4.15 9.80 -1.69
CA LEU A 407 3.28 9.27 -0.63
C LEU A 407 1.79 9.52 -0.89
N ILE A 408 1.42 10.52 -1.69
CA ILE A 408 0.02 10.95 -1.82
C ILE A 408 -0.47 10.89 -3.27
N VAL A 409 -1.36 9.94 -3.60
CA VAL A 409 -2.08 9.83 -4.88
C VAL A 409 -3.52 10.28 -4.71
N HIS A 410 -3.97 11.25 -5.51
CA HIS A 410 -5.36 11.73 -5.48
C HIS A 410 -5.88 12.16 -4.09
N GLY A 411 -4.98 12.52 -3.17
CA GLY A 411 -5.31 12.87 -1.78
C GLY A 411 -5.26 11.71 -0.80
N GLU A 412 -4.92 10.51 -1.27
CA GLU A 412 -4.78 9.28 -0.49
C GLU A 412 -3.33 8.92 -0.27
N ARG A 413 -3.03 8.41 0.93
CA ARG A 413 -1.70 7.88 1.22
C ARG A 413 -1.53 6.52 0.57
N ILE A 414 -0.48 6.36 -0.22
CA ILE A 414 -0.12 5.08 -0.83
C ILE A 414 0.43 4.16 0.26
N SER A 415 -0.02 2.91 0.27
CA SER A 415 0.69 1.82 0.96
C SER A 415 1.56 1.09 -0.05
N TYR A 416 2.86 1.07 0.22
CA TYR A 416 3.84 0.38 -0.59
C TYR A 416 3.82 -1.13 -0.37
N ARG A 417 3.28 -1.60 0.76
CA ARG A 417 2.97 -3.03 1.02
C ARG A 417 2.02 -3.65 -0.01
N ALA A 418 1.08 -2.85 -0.52
CA ALA A 418 0.10 -3.30 -1.48
C ALA A 418 0.62 -3.30 -2.93
N LEU A 419 1.80 -2.74 -3.19
CA LEU A 419 2.40 -2.70 -4.52
C LEU A 419 3.22 -3.97 -4.76
N ASP A 420 2.89 -4.70 -5.83
CA ASP A 420 3.68 -5.85 -6.26
C ASP A 420 5.02 -5.40 -6.90
N VAL A 421 6.03 -6.26 -6.89
CA VAL A 421 7.35 -6.03 -7.51
C VAL A 421 7.20 -5.66 -8.99
N GLU A 422 6.24 -6.28 -9.70
CA GLU A 422 5.94 -5.96 -11.10
C GLU A 422 5.44 -4.50 -11.27
N GLN A 423 4.68 -3.99 -10.30
CA GLN A 423 4.12 -2.63 -10.33
C GLN A 423 5.18 -1.58 -10.03
N ILE A 424 6.14 -1.90 -9.15
CA ILE A 424 7.33 -1.07 -8.94
C ILE A 424 8.20 -1.07 -10.21
N GLY A 425 8.35 -2.21 -10.87
CA GLY A 425 9.05 -2.33 -12.15
C GLY A 425 8.45 -1.45 -13.24
N SER A 426 7.13 -1.43 -13.39
CA SER A 426 6.44 -0.62 -14.43
C SER A 426 6.56 0.89 -14.19
N VAL A 427 6.60 1.33 -12.92
CA VAL A 427 6.92 2.72 -12.56
C VAL A 427 8.31 3.11 -13.06
N TYR A 428 9.29 2.23 -12.92
CA TYR A 428 10.65 2.48 -13.38
C TYR A 428 10.81 2.39 -14.90
N GLU A 429 10.12 1.47 -15.57
CA GLU A 429 10.08 1.43 -17.04
C GLU A 429 9.58 2.76 -17.62
N GLY A 430 8.57 3.36 -16.99
CA GLY A 430 8.01 4.64 -17.42
C GLY A 430 9.00 5.81 -17.37
N ILE A 431 9.99 5.77 -16.47
CA ILE A 431 11.00 6.83 -16.37
C ILE A 431 12.24 6.55 -17.21
N MET A 432 12.62 5.31 -17.50
CA MET A 432 13.89 5.01 -18.21
C MET A 432 14.04 5.63 -19.61
N GLY A 433 12.96 6.17 -20.20
CA GLY A 433 12.99 6.83 -21.51
C GLY A 433 13.41 8.31 -21.52
N TYR A 434 13.69 8.94 -20.38
CA TYR A 434 14.04 10.37 -20.32
C TYR A 434 15.56 10.63 -20.25
N ALA A 435 15.95 11.86 -20.57
CA ALA A 435 17.30 12.36 -20.43
C ALA A 435 17.28 13.80 -19.90
N VAL A 436 18.28 14.16 -19.11
CA VAL A 436 18.48 15.55 -18.66
C VAL A 436 19.30 16.28 -19.71
N ARG A 437 18.91 17.53 -20.00
CA ARG A 437 19.68 18.42 -20.88
C ARG A 437 19.71 19.82 -20.30
N ARG A 438 20.88 20.44 -20.34
CA ARG A 438 21.04 21.86 -20.01
C ARG A 438 20.61 22.70 -21.22
N ILE A 439 19.78 23.70 -20.97
CA ILE A 439 19.46 24.74 -21.95
C ILE A 439 20.47 25.87 -21.77
N PRO A 440 21.19 26.31 -22.82
CA PRO A 440 22.24 27.31 -22.69
C PRO A 440 21.69 28.71 -22.40
N GLY A 441 20.51 29.02 -22.92
CA GLY A 441 19.83 30.30 -22.74
C GLY A 441 18.86 30.34 -21.57
N ARG A 442 18.24 31.51 -21.40
CA ARG A 442 17.12 31.69 -20.46
C ARG A 442 15.97 30.81 -20.92
N CYS A 443 15.37 30.05 -20.01
CA CYS A 443 14.26 29.16 -20.36
C CYS A 443 13.00 29.43 -19.54
N ILE A 444 11.85 29.06 -20.12
CA ILE A 444 10.57 29.00 -19.41
C ILE A 444 9.92 27.64 -19.66
N GLY A 445 9.34 27.05 -18.61
CA GLY A 445 8.52 25.84 -18.74
C GLY A 445 7.11 26.19 -19.21
N LEU A 446 6.73 25.73 -20.41
CA LEU A 446 5.38 25.85 -20.93
C LEU A 446 4.60 24.56 -20.68
N LYS A 447 3.46 24.68 -19.98
CA LYS A 447 2.54 23.56 -19.78
C LYS A 447 1.59 23.46 -20.96
N SER A 448 1.67 22.39 -21.75
CA SER A 448 0.76 22.14 -22.86
C SER A 448 0.13 20.76 -22.77
N LYS A 449 -1.06 20.58 -23.34
CA LYS A 449 -1.68 19.26 -23.53
C LYS A 449 -1.82 19.03 -25.04
N PRO A 450 -0.82 18.41 -25.70
CA PRO A 450 -0.86 18.18 -27.14
C PRO A 450 -2.12 17.41 -27.56
N GLN A 451 -2.57 17.62 -28.80
CA GLN A 451 -3.77 16.96 -29.32
C GLN A 451 -3.56 15.43 -29.37
N GLY A 452 -4.44 14.68 -28.71
CA GLY A 452 -4.30 13.22 -28.54
C GLY A 452 -3.45 12.79 -27.33
N ALA A 453 -2.73 13.71 -26.68
CA ALA A 453 -2.04 13.41 -25.44
C ALA A 453 -3.05 13.26 -24.29
N LYS A 454 -2.97 12.12 -23.59
CA LYS A 454 -3.79 11.90 -22.39
C LYS A 454 -3.43 12.87 -21.26
N LYS A 455 -2.19 13.39 -21.25
CA LYS A 455 -1.60 14.15 -20.13
C LYS A 455 -0.99 15.48 -20.56
N GLN A 456 -0.85 16.39 -19.59
CA GLN A 456 -0.22 17.70 -19.75
C GLN A 456 1.30 17.55 -19.59
N ILE A 457 2.08 18.11 -20.49
CA ILE A 457 3.55 18.02 -20.52
C ILE A 457 4.11 19.41 -20.27
N THR A 458 5.17 19.50 -19.48
CA THR A 458 5.95 20.75 -19.36
C THR A 458 7.11 20.69 -20.34
N THR A 459 7.12 21.60 -21.31
CA THR A 459 8.23 21.73 -22.28
C THR A 459 9.05 22.95 -21.90
N ALA A 460 10.33 22.77 -21.63
CA ALA A 460 11.25 23.88 -21.40
C ALA A 460 11.63 24.52 -22.75
N VAL A 461 11.36 25.81 -22.89
CA VAL A 461 11.61 26.58 -24.11
C VAL A 461 12.79 27.51 -23.87
N ASP A 462 13.81 27.43 -24.74
CA ASP A 462 14.89 28.41 -24.81
C ASP A 462 14.35 29.73 -25.41
N LEU A 463 14.27 30.75 -24.56
CA LEU A 463 13.74 32.06 -24.92
C LEU A 463 14.69 32.81 -25.85
N ASP A 464 16.00 32.61 -25.68
CA ASP A 464 17.00 33.31 -26.48
C ASP A 464 16.98 32.75 -27.91
N ALA A 465 16.95 31.42 -28.06
CA ALA A 465 16.77 30.77 -29.36
C ALA A 465 15.44 31.16 -30.04
N LEU A 466 14.34 31.23 -29.27
CA LEU A 466 13.03 31.64 -29.80
C LEU A 466 13.04 33.09 -30.30
N LEU A 467 13.76 33.99 -29.61
CA LEU A 467 13.87 35.40 -29.98
C LEU A 467 14.72 35.62 -31.24
N GLU A 468 15.72 34.76 -31.50
CA GLU A 468 16.50 34.79 -32.74
C GLU A 468 15.68 34.39 -33.98
N MET A 469 14.62 33.59 -33.80
CA MET A 469 13.77 33.18 -34.92
C MET A 469 12.95 34.35 -35.50
N PRO A 470 12.74 34.41 -36.84
CA PRO A 470 11.83 35.36 -37.46
C PRO A 470 10.42 35.26 -36.86
N GLY A 471 9.77 36.40 -36.58
CA GLY A 471 8.48 36.44 -35.88
C GLY A 471 7.39 35.55 -36.49
N ALA A 472 7.36 35.43 -37.82
CA ALA A 472 6.41 34.56 -38.53
C ALA A 472 6.59 33.06 -38.25
N LYS A 473 7.80 32.62 -37.85
CA LYS A 473 8.13 31.21 -37.59
C LYS A 473 8.00 30.79 -36.13
N ARG A 474 7.90 31.75 -35.20
CA ARG A 474 7.88 31.48 -33.75
C ARG A 474 6.67 30.64 -33.31
N LYS A 475 5.51 30.85 -33.94
CA LYS A 475 4.28 30.10 -33.61
C LYS A 475 4.29 28.65 -34.12
N GLU A 476 5.01 28.37 -35.20
CA GLU A 476 5.14 27.01 -35.74
C GLU A 476 6.19 26.19 -34.98
N TRP A 477 7.19 26.86 -34.41
CA TRP A 477 8.23 26.24 -33.60
C TRP A 477 7.75 25.86 -32.18
N LEU A 478 6.86 26.66 -31.59
CA LEU A 478 6.18 26.40 -30.31
C LEU A 478 5.03 25.40 -30.49
#